data_AF-A0A8J3N3N3-F1
#
_entry.id   AF-A0A8J3N3N3-F1
#
_cell.length_a   1.000
_cell.length_b   1.000
_cell.length_c   1.000
_cell.angle_alpha   90.00
_cell.angle_beta   90.00
_cell.angle_gamma   90.00
#
_symmetry.space_group_name_H-M   'P 1'
#
loop_
_entity.id
_entity.type
_entity.pdbx_description
1 polymer ?
#
loop_
_entity_poly.entity_id
_entity_poly.type
_entity_poly.pdbx_seq_one_letter_code
_entity_poly.pdbx_strand_id
1 'polypeptide(L)'
;MNIDEQFEDFLAGLGVEMERPEDRQLNSDAIPEVSIFQASRDHYGVFYRLDIVERRPELRVMVPVDKGRVKMDIFLVRLSSRTPLNSCFNELSLYEGSAAYEHGREANLQHMLYAVAEMMKQLFWSGDLQYMSFPSEIEVYPLLLQDEIQTRHQ
;
A
#
# COMPACT_ATOMS: atom_id res chain seq x y z
N MET A 1 4.08 -24.28 24.50
CA MET A 1 4.01 -22.81 24.59
C MET A 1 4.26 -22.31 23.19
N ASN A 2 3.19 -21.86 22.52
CA ASN A 2 3.24 -21.53 21.11
C ASN A 2 3.89 -20.15 20.93
N ILE A 3 4.62 -19.94 19.83
CA ILE A 3 5.30 -18.67 19.53
C ILE A 3 4.28 -17.53 19.39
N ASP A 4 3.07 -17.86 18.93
CA ASP A 4 1.96 -16.93 18.75
C ASP A 4 1.47 -16.37 20.10
N GLU A 5 1.40 -17.22 21.15
CA GLU A 5 1.00 -16.80 22.50
C GLU A 5 2.03 -15.85 23.13
N GLN A 6 3.33 -16.11 22.91
CA GLN A 6 4.40 -15.23 23.41
C GLN A 6 4.42 -13.87 22.71
N PHE A 7 4.01 -13.83 21.46
CA PHE A 7 3.94 -12.61 20.66
C PHE A 7 2.75 -11.75 21.07
N GLU A 8 1.58 -12.35 21.34
CA GLU A 8 0.40 -11.65 21.83
C GLU A 8 0.62 -11.01 23.21
N ASP A 9 1.24 -11.73 24.15
CA ASP A 9 1.56 -11.22 25.49
C ASP A 9 2.55 -10.04 25.43
N PHE A 10 3.51 -10.10 24.50
CA PHE A 10 4.48 -9.03 24.27
C PHE A 10 3.81 -7.75 23.73
N LEU A 11 2.87 -7.90 22.80
CA LEU A 11 2.15 -6.77 22.21
C LEU A 11 1.15 -6.14 23.19
N ALA A 12 0.50 -6.96 24.02
CA ALA A 12 -0.37 -6.48 25.10
C ALA A 12 0.40 -5.65 26.14
N GLY A 13 1.63 -6.06 26.47
CA GLY A 13 2.52 -5.31 27.38
C GLY A 13 2.97 -3.94 26.85
N LEU A 14 2.89 -3.73 25.53
CA LEU A 14 3.21 -2.46 24.87
C LEU A 14 1.97 -1.55 24.70
N GLY A 15 0.80 -1.96 25.21
CA GLY A 15 -0.45 -1.22 25.09
C GLY A 15 -1.04 -1.21 23.67
N VAL A 16 -0.67 -2.20 22.86
CA VAL A 16 -1.14 -2.34 21.47
C VAL A 16 -2.30 -3.34 21.47
N GLU A 17 -3.51 -2.86 21.18
CA GLU A 17 -4.65 -3.73 20.88
C GLU A 17 -4.58 -4.20 19.43
N MET A 18 -4.54 -5.51 19.22
CA MET A 18 -4.58 -6.10 17.88
C MET A 18 -6.00 -5.96 17.33
N GLU A 19 -6.16 -5.18 16.26
CA GLU A 19 -7.44 -5.06 15.56
C GLU A 19 -7.83 -6.41 14.95
N ARG A 20 -8.98 -6.94 15.35
CA ARG A 20 -9.47 -8.23 14.85
C ARG A 20 -9.97 -8.05 13.42
N PRO A 21 -9.70 -9.01 12.52
CA PRO A 21 -10.04 -8.91 11.09
C PRO A 21 -11.55 -8.86 10.79
N GLU A 22 -12.41 -8.98 11.81
CA GLU A 22 -13.86 -9.06 11.69
C GLU A 22 -14.55 -7.67 11.58
N ASP A 23 -13.84 -6.57 11.85
CA ASP A 23 -14.41 -5.21 11.91
C ASP A 23 -14.34 -4.41 10.58
N ARG A 24 -13.86 -5.02 9.48
CA ARG A 24 -13.82 -4.35 8.17
C ARG A 24 -15.06 -4.67 7.33
N GLN A 25 -16.06 -3.80 7.39
CA GLN A 25 -17.08 -3.72 6.36
C GLN A 25 -17.09 -2.33 5.70
N LEU A 26 -16.89 -2.35 4.38
CA LEU A 26 -17.21 -1.34 3.36
C LEU A 26 -16.07 -0.39 2.92
N ASN A 27 -15.27 -0.86 1.96
CA ASN A 27 -15.46 -0.58 0.53
C ASN A 27 -14.15 -0.85 -0.23
N SER A 28 -14.14 -1.92 -1.04
CA SER A 28 -12.97 -2.60 -1.65
C SER A 28 -12.36 -3.67 -0.74
N ASP A 29 -13.16 -4.70 -0.41
CA ASP A 29 -12.85 -5.84 0.48
C ASP A 29 -11.85 -6.85 -0.12
N ALA A 30 -10.84 -6.40 -0.85
CA ALA A 30 -9.73 -7.25 -1.25
C ALA A 30 -8.62 -7.12 -0.20
N ILE A 31 -8.51 -8.14 0.66
CA ILE A 31 -7.38 -8.27 1.58
C ILE A 31 -6.11 -8.30 0.71
N PRO A 32 -5.13 -7.42 0.98
CA PRO A 32 -3.94 -7.38 0.16
C PRO A 32 -3.18 -8.70 0.28
N GLU A 33 -2.82 -9.26 -0.87
CA GLU A 33 -2.06 -10.51 -0.96
C GLU A 33 -0.66 -10.33 -0.35
N VAL A 34 -0.08 -9.14 -0.52
CA VAL A 34 1.21 -8.73 0.01
C VAL A 34 1.13 -7.28 0.48
N SER A 35 1.72 -6.98 1.63
CA SER A 35 1.85 -5.60 2.14
C SER A 35 3.28 -5.33 2.62
N ILE A 36 3.88 -4.25 2.11
CA ILE A 36 5.25 -3.86 2.42
C ILE A 36 5.27 -2.42 2.94
N PHE A 37 5.83 -2.24 4.12
CA PHE A 37 6.00 -0.93 4.75
C PHE A 37 7.43 -0.43 4.60
N GLN A 38 7.58 0.82 4.17
CA GLN A 38 8.88 1.44 3.97
C GLN A 38 8.86 2.92 4.37
N ALA A 39 9.77 3.33 5.24
CA ALA A 39 10.03 4.74 5.48
C ALA A 39 10.75 5.37 4.28
N SER A 40 10.38 6.60 3.93
CA SER A 40 11.09 7.34 2.88
C SER A 40 12.52 7.67 3.32
N ARG A 41 13.45 7.60 2.36
CA ARG A 41 14.84 8.06 2.54
C ARG A 41 15.01 9.53 2.18
N ASP A 42 14.16 10.02 1.27
CA ASP A 42 14.30 11.35 0.66
C ASP A 42 13.32 12.38 1.22
N HIS A 43 12.21 11.92 1.81
CA HIS A 43 11.14 12.78 2.32
C HIS A 43 10.94 12.57 3.81
N TYR A 44 11.26 13.58 4.62
CA TYR A 44 11.22 13.48 6.07
C TYR A 44 9.82 13.14 6.59
N GLY A 45 9.72 12.09 7.42
CA GLY A 45 8.47 11.66 8.05
C GLY A 45 7.44 11.02 7.12
N VAL A 46 7.76 10.83 5.84
CA VAL A 46 6.91 10.14 4.87
C VAL A 46 7.06 8.63 5.01
N PHE A 47 5.93 7.92 4.97
CA PHE A 47 5.89 6.47 4.91
C PHE A 47 5.19 6.00 3.64
N TYR A 48 5.65 4.86 3.13
CA TYR A 48 5.04 4.16 2.01
C TYR A 48 4.50 2.83 2.50
N ARG A 49 3.31 2.49 2.04
CA ARG A 49 2.77 1.14 2.14
C ARG A 49 2.43 0.68 0.74
N LEU A 50 3.07 -0.39 0.30
CA LEU A 50 2.86 -1.01 -0.99
C LEU A 50 2.03 -2.27 -0.78
N ASP A 51 0.87 -2.33 -1.41
CA ASP A 51 -0.05 -3.45 -1.33
C ASP A 51 -0.23 -4.08 -2.72
N ILE A 52 -0.44 -5.39 -2.76
CA ILE A 52 -1.01 -6.07 -3.94
C ILE A 52 -2.47 -6.33 -3.65
N VAL A 53 -3.36 -5.65 -4.36
CA VAL A 53 -4.81 -5.78 -4.21
C VAL A 53 -5.38 -6.28 -5.53
N GLU A 54 -6.03 -7.44 -5.54
CA GLU A 54 -6.54 -8.08 -6.76
C GLU A 54 -5.48 -8.15 -7.88
N ARG A 55 -4.25 -8.57 -7.51
CA ARG A 55 -3.08 -8.66 -8.42
C ARG A 55 -2.63 -7.33 -9.01
N ARG A 56 -3.04 -6.20 -8.44
CA ARG A 56 -2.60 -4.87 -8.86
C ARG A 56 -1.76 -4.20 -7.78
N PRO A 57 -0.63 -3.58 -8.15
CA PRO A 57 0.18 -2.82 -7.21
C PRO A 57 -0.53 -1.51 -6.84
N GLU A 58 -0.67 -1.27 -5.54
CA GLU A 58 -1.19 -0.04 -4.97
C GLU A 58 -0.17 0.56 -4.02
N LEU A 59 0.12 1.85 -4.16
CA LEU A 59 1.03 2.56 -3.27
C LEU A 59 0.26 3.58 -2.45
N ARG A 60 0.20 3.37 -1.13
CA ARG A 60 -0.25 4.38 -0.18
C ARG A 60 0.94 5.22 0.25
N VAL A 61 0.85 6.53 0.04
CA VAL A 61 1.84 7.53 0.49
C VAL A 61 1.26 8.29 1.67
N MET A 62 1.89 8.15 2.83
CA MET A 62 1.51 8.83 4.07
C MET A 62 2.45 10.03 4.26
N VAL A 63 1.91 11.24 4.14
CA VAL A 63 2.66 12.50 4.22
C VAL A 63 2.31 13.20 5.52
N PRO A 64 3.27 13.55 6.38
CA PRO A 64 2.99 14.28 7.61
C PRO A 64 2.47 15.68 7.29
N VAL A 65 1.45 16.13 8.04
CA VAL A 65 0.90 17.48 7.90
C VAL A 65 0.89 18.22 9.23
N ASP A 66 1.33 19.48 9.20
CA ASP A 66 1.41 20.33 10.38
C ASP A 66 0.08 21.04 10.72
N LYS A 67 -0.97 20.85 9.90
CA LYS A 67 -2.23 21.61 9.98
C LYS A 67 -3.43 20.68 10.20
N GLY A 68 -4.14 20.88 11.31
CA GLY A 68 -5.43 20.22 11.60
C GLY A 68 -5.39 19.21 12.74
N ARG A 69 -6.49 18.46 12.92
CA ARG A 69 -6.58 17.34 13.89
C ARG A 69 -5.90 16.07 13.37
N VAL A 70 -5.78 15.96 12.05
CA VAL A 70 -5.13 14.87 11.34
C VAL A 70 -3.64 15.19 11.24
N LYS A 71 -2.78 14.23 11.60
CA LYS A 71 -1.31 14.40 11.58
C LYS A 71 -0.66 13.93 10.28
N MET A 72 -1.43 13.27 9.40
CA MET A 72 -0.94 12.71 8.15
C MET A 72 -2.02 12.78 7.07
N ASP A 73 -1.67 13.20 5.86
CA ASP A 73 -2.48 12.97 4.68
C ASP A 73 -2.08 11.63 4.06
N ILE A 74 -3.06 10.87 3.57
CA ILE A 74 -2.81 9.59 2.90
C ILE A 74 -3.27 9.70 1.46
N PHE A 75 -2.40 9.34 0.53
CA PHE A 75 -2.68 9.31 -0.89
C PHE A 75 -2.59 7.88 -1.40
N LEU A 76 -3.61 7.43 -2.12
CA LEU A 76 -3.57 6.19 -2.89
C LEU A 76 -3.06 6.50 -4.30
N VAL A 77 -1.95 5.89 -4.66
CA VAL A 77 -1.32 5.97 -5.97
C VAL A 77 -1.50 4.63 -6.67
N ARG A 78 -2.05 4.68 -7.88
CA ARG A 78 -2.23 3.53 -8.76
C ARG A 78 -1.56 3.80 -10.10
N LEU A 79 -1.04 2.75 -10.74
CA LEU A 79 -0.67 2.85 -12.14
C LEU A 79 -1.92 3.13 -12.98
N SER A 80 -1.83 4.10 -13.88
CA SER A 80 -2.92 4.33 -14.82
C SER A 80 -3.12 3.10 -15.70
N SER A 81 -4.37 2.84 -16.07
CA SER A 81 -4.76 1.84 -17.07
C SER A 81 -4.08 2.03 -18.43
N ARG A 82 -3.57 3.24 -18.72
CA ARG A 82 -2.82 3.55 -19.95
C ARG A 82 -1.38 3.04 -19.93
N THR A 83 -0.85 2.72 -18.76
CA THR A 83 0.52 2.22 -18.64
C THR A 83 0.58 0.73 -19.03
N PRO A 84 1.53 0.31 -19.88
CA PRO A 84 1.68 -1.10 -20.23
C PRO A 84 2.10 -1.96 -19.02
N LEU A 85 2.68 -1.31 -18.00
CA LEU A 85 3.18 -1.97 -16.80
C LEU A 85 2.06 -2.62 -15.97
N ASN A 86 0.88 -2.00 -15.92
CA ASN A 86 -0.26 -2.54 -15.17
C ASN A 86 -0.75 -3.87 -15.80
N SER A 87 -0.91 -3.90 -17.12
CA SER A 87 -1.25 -5.13 -17.85
C SER A 87 -0.17 -6.20 -17.73
N CYS A 88 1.11 -5.82 -17.87
CA CYS A 88 2.23 -6.74 -17.77
C CYS A 88 2.32 -7.40 -16.38
N PHE A 89 2.17 -6.63 -15.30
CA PHE A 89 2.17 -7.17 -13.95
C PHE A 89 1.05 -8.20 -13.74
N ASN A 90 -0.17 -7.87 -14.18
CA ASN A 90 -1.31 -8.77 -14.09
C ASN A 90 -1.10 -10.06 -14.90
N GLU A 91 -0.62 -9.96 -16.14
CA GLU A 91 -0.33 -11.12 -17.00
C GLU A 91 0.76 -12.01 -16.40
N LEU A 92 1.84 -11.44 -15.86
CA LEU A 92 2.92 -12.20 -15.22
C LEU A 92 2.47 -12.89 -13.94
N SER A 93 1.54 -12.30 -13.19
CA SER A 93 0.96 -12.93 -12.00
C SER A 93 0.16 -14.21 -12.33
N LEU A 94 -0.42 -14.25 -13.53
CA LEU A 94 -1.25 -15.34 -14.07
C LEU A 94 -0.46 -16.38 -14.87
N TYR A 95 0.74 -16.04 -15.32
CA TYR A 95 1.53 -16.90 -16.19
C TYR A 95 2.11 -18.10 -15.42
N GLU A 96 1.76 -19.29 -15.88
CA GLU A 96 2.33 -20.57 -15.44
C GLU A 96 3.46 -20.97 -16.40
N GLY A 97 4.68 -21.01 -15.88
CA GLY A 97 5.87 -21.33 -16.68
C GLY A 97 6.38 -22.76 -16.49
N SER A 98 7.60 -22.98 -16.98
CA SER A 98 8.33 -24.23 -16.70
C SER A 98 8.72 -24.34 -15.22
N ALA A 99 9.08 -25.55 -14.77
CA ALA A 99 9.56 -25.75 -13.39
C ALA A 99 10.75 -24.86 -13.01
N ALA A 100 11.66 -24.58 -13.96
CA ALA A 100 12.78 -23.67 -13.72
C ALA A 100 12.34 -22.20 -13.55
N TYR A 101 11.28 -21.79 -14.24
CA TYR A 101 10.68 -20.47 -14.08
C TYR A 101 9.96 -20.35 -12.73
N GLU A 102 9.12 -21.33 -12.39
CA GLU A 102 8.35 -21.33 -11.14
C GLU A 102 9.27 -21.28 -9.91
N HIS A 103 10.45 -21.91 -9.96
CA HIS A 103 11.42 -21.88 -8.86
C HIS A 103 11.85 -20.46 -8.47
N GLY A 104 11.92 -19.52 -9.42
CA GLY A 104 12.31 -18.12 -9.19
C GLY A 104 11.16 -17.12 -9.27
N ARG A 105 9.93 -17.58 -9.56
CA ARG A 105 8.81 -16.69 -9.93
C ARG A 105 8.48 -15.70 -8.82
N GLU A 106 8.37 -16.17 -7.59
CA GLU A 106 8.01 -15.33 -6.44
C GLU A 106 9.02 -14.20 -6.20
N ALA A 107 10.32 -14.51 -6.15
CA ALA A 107 11.37 -13.51 -5.97
C ALA A 107 11.39 -12.49 -7.11
N ASN A 108 11.20 -12.94 -8.35
CA ASN A 108 11.15 -12.05 -9.52
C ASN A 108 9.93 -11.12 -9.47
N LEU A 109 8.75 -11.64 -9.10
CA LEU A 109 7.54 -10.83 -8.92
C LEU A 109 7.73 -9.79 -7.81
N GLN A 110 8.40 -10.15 -6.71
CA GLN A 110 8.72 -9.22 -5.63
C GLN A 110 9.68 -8.11 -6.09
N HIS A 111 10.73 -8.44 -6.84
CA HIS A 111 11.63 -7.43 -7.41
C HIS A 111 10.93 -6.51 -8.41
N MET A 112 10.05 -7.05 -9.23
CA MET A 112 9.22 -6.27 -10.14
C MET A 112 8.27 -5.34 -9.36
N LEU A 113 7.65 -5.82 -8.29
CA LEU A 113 6.81 -5.04 -7.40
C LEU A 113 7.59 -3.85 -6.81
N TYR A 114 8.83 -4.06 -6.35
CA TYR A 114 9.69 -2.98 -5.88
C TYR A 114 10.03 -1.96 -6.97
N ALA A 115 10.32 -2.41 -8.19
CA ALA A 115 10.59 -1.52 -9.32
C ALA A 115 9.37 -0.66 -9.67
N VAL A 116 8.18 -1.27 -9.68
CA VAL A 116 6.90 -0.58 -9.92
C VAL A 116 6.63 0.44 -8.81
N ALA A 117 6.87 0.07 -7.55
CA ALA A 117 6.72 0.98 -6.42
C ALA A 117 7.65 2.19 -6.51
N GLU A 118 8.91 1.97 -6.88
CA GLU A 118 9.87 3.05 -7.02
C GLU A 118 9.47 4.02 -8.14
N MET A 119 8.98 3.49 -9.27
CA MET A 119 8.42 4.32 -10.34
C MET A 119 7.21 5.14 -9.86
N MET A 120 6.27 4.52 -9.15
CA MET A 120 5.11 5.22 -8.61
C MET A 120 5.51 6.34 -7.63
N LYS A 121 6.51 6.10 -6.77
CA LYS A 121 7.04 7.13 -5.87
C LYS A 121 7.64 8.30 -6.66
N GLN A 122 8.49 8.02 -7.65
CA GLN A 122 9.13 9.06 -8.45
C GLN A 122 8.09 9.93 -9.19
N LEU A 123 7.08 9.30 -9.78
CA LEU A 123 6.01 10.00 -10.47
C LEU A 123 5.16 10.82 -9.50
N PHE A 124 4.84 10.28 -8.33
CA PHE A 124 4.11 11.00 -7.27
C PHE A 124 4.85 12.28 -6.86
N TRP A 125 6.15 12.19 -6.57
CA TRP A 125 6.95 13.34 -6.15
C TRP A 125 7.30 14.31 -7.29
N SER A 126 7.17 13.89 -8.55
CA SER A 126 7.29 14.80 -9.69
C SER A 126 6.02 15.63 -9.95
N GLY A 127 4.89 15.23 -9.35
CA GLY A 127 3.64 15.96 -9.43
C GLY A 127 3.53 17.11 -8.44
N ASP A 128 2.37 17.75 -8.46
CA ASP A 128 2.02 18.85 -7.56
C ASP A 128 0.87 18.43 -6.64
N LEU A 129 1.19 18.25 -5.36
CA LEU A 129 0.25 17.88 -4.31
C LEU A 129 -0.78 18.97 -4.01
N GLN A 130 -0.45 20.25 -4.21
CA GLN A 130 -1.37 21.35 -3.91
C GLN A 130 -2.48 21.44 -4.96
N TYR A 131 -2.13 21.25 -6.23
CA TYR A 131 -3.10 21.27 -7.33
C TYR A 131 -3.60 19.88 -7.73
N MET A 132 -3.13 18.82 -7.05
CA MET A 132 -3.43 17.42 -7.37
C MET A 132 -3.18 17.11 -8.84
N SER A 133 -2.04 17.57 -9.36
CA SER A 133 -1.65 17.41 -10.76
C SER A 133 -0.46 16.45 -10.85
N PHE A 134 -0.65 15.33 -11.54
CA PHE A 134 0.35 14.26 -11.62
C PHE A 134 0.58 13.82 -13.08
N PRO A 135 1.74 13.21 -13.38
CA PRO A 135 1.96 12.57 -14.67
C PRO A 135 0.87 11.53 -15.01
N SER A 136 0.54 11.41 -16.29
CA SER A 136 -0.55 10.57 -16.79
C SER A 136 -0.37 9.06 -16.55
N GLU A 137 0.83 8.66 -16.18
CA GLU A 137 1.22 7.29 -15.86
C GLU A 137 0.67 6.83 -14.50
N ILE A 138 0.25 7.75 -13.63
CA ILE A 138 -0.33 7.44 -12.33
C ILE A 138 -1.68 8.13 -12.12
N GLU A 139 -2.50 7.51 -11.30
CA GLU A 139 -3.74 8.05 -10.77
C GLU A 139 -3.58 8.19 -9.26
N VAL A 140 -3.82 9.40 -8.73
CA VAL A 140 -3.61 9.73 -7.32
C VAL A 140 -4.93 10.17 -6.69
N TYR A 141 -5.31 9.51 -5.61
CA TYR A 141 -6.55 9.77 -4.87
C TYR A 141 -6.22 10.13 -3.42
N PRO A 142 -6.69 11.28 -2.90
CA PRO A 142 -6.57 11.57 -1.48
C PRO A 142 -7.55 10.68 -0.72
N LEU A 143 -7.07 9.98 0.30
CA LEU A 143 -7.90 9.22 1.21
C LEU A 143 -8.24 10.13 2.40
N LEU A 144 -9.52 10.47 2.55
CA LEU A 144 -9.98 11.24 3.70
C LEU A 144 -9.94 10.35 4.94
N LEU A 145 -9.17 10.74 5.96
CA LEU A 145 -9.12 10.07 7.26
C LEU A 145 -10.39 10.28 8.12
N GLN A 146 -11.49 10.79 7.55
CA GLN A 146 -12.67 11.20 8.31
C GLN A 146 -13.77 10.14 8.46
N ASP A 147 -13.73 9.02 7.72
CA ASP A 147 -14.83 8.05 7.74
C ASP A 147 -14.75 6.99 8.86
N GLU A 148 -13.66 6.94 9.64
CA GLU A 148 -13.50 5.94 10.72
C GLU A 148 -13.88 6.44 12.12
N ILE A 149 -14.14 7.76 12.30
CA ILE A 149 -14.46 8.32 13.63
C ILE A 149 -15.97 8.47 13.87
N GLN A 150 -16.81 8.52 12.83
CA GLN A 150 -18.25 8.77 13.00
C GLN A 150 -19.12 7.53 13.23
N THR A 151 -18.63 6.32 12.96
CA THR A 151 -19.39 5.07 13.17
C THR A 151 -19.29 4.48 14.58
N ARG A 152 -18.48 5.06 15.48
CA ARG A 152 -18.39 4.63 16.90
C ARG A 152 -19.29 5.42 17.87
N HIS A 153 -20.17 6.30 17.37
CA HIS A 153 -21.10 7.08 18.21
C HIS A 153 -22.54 7.14 17.68
N GLN A 154 -23.08 6.00 17.24
CA GLN A 154 -24.53 5.78 17.21
C GLN A 154 -24.89 4.44 17.86
#